data_AF-A0A434BLM3-F1
#
_entry.id   AF-A0A434BLM3-F1
#
_cell.length_a   1.000
_cell.length_b   1.000
_cell.length_c   1.000
_cell.angle_alpha   90.00
_cell.angle_beta   90.00
_cell.angle_gamma   90.00
#
_symmetry.space_group_name_H-M   'P 1'
#
loop_
_entity.id
_entity.type
_entity.pdbx_description
1 polymer ?
#
loop_
_entity_poly.entity_id
_entity_poly.type
_entity_poly.pdbx_seq_one_letter_code
_entity_poly.pdbx_strand_id
1 'polypeptide(L)'
;DKVIVISTSTGGSLAVWAATQPGASDGVAAIAFISPNFGVKASGAEILTMPWGKQIARLVAGKEHSFVPRNALNEKFWTTRYPIEATLPMQALTELAYGAPVEKATIPALFIFSDSDKVVRADRTREIAGRWG
;
A
#
# COMPACT_ATOMS: atom_id res chain seq x y z
N ASP A 1 -11.74 11.69 23.83
CA ASP A 1 -12.03 10.50 23.00
C ASP A 1 -10.74 9.88 22.47
N LYS A 2 -10.76 8.60 22.09
CA LYS A 2 -9.62 7.88 21.50
C LYS A 2 -10.03 7.32 20.14
N VAL A 3 -9.25 7.63 19.09
CA VAL A 3 -9.50 7.14 17.72
C VAL A 3 -8.57 5.96 17.42
N ILE A 4 -9.10 4.89 16.85
CA ILE A 4 -8.30 3.77 16.31
C ILE A 4 -8.49 3.74 14.81
N VAL A 5 -7.38 3.73 14.06
CA VAL A 5 -7.40 3.59 12.59
C VAL A 5 -7.20 2.13 12.23
N ILE A 6 -8.09 1.56 11.44
CA ILE A 6 -7.94 0.22 10.87
C ILE A 6 -7.75 0.39 9.36
N SER A 7 -6.63 -0.10 8.85
CA SER A 7 -6.21 0.10 7.46
C SER A 7 -5.93 -1.23 6.77
N THR A 8 -6.17 -1.29 5.46
CA THR A 8 -5.97 -2.51 4.66
C THR A 8 -5.22 -2.20 3.37
N SER A 9 -4.28 -3.08 2.98
CA SER A 9 -3.56 -2.96 1.71
C SER A 9 -2.90 -1.60 1.53
N THR A 10 -3.09 -0.91 0.39
CA THR A 10 -2.56 0.43 0.12
C THR A 10 -3.04 1.49 1.11
N GLY A 11 -4.20 1.29 1.75
CA GLY A 11 -4.64 2.13 2.87
C GLY A 11 -3.68 2.04 4.07
N GLY A 12 -3.01 0.90 4.26
CA GLY A 12 -1.96 0.74 5.26
C GLY A 12 -0.70 1.52 4.91
N SER A 13 -0.31 1.57 3.64
CA SER A 13 0.80 2.42 3.16
C SER A 13 0.52 3.88 3.45
N LEU A 14 -0.71 4.33 3.16
CA LEU A 14 -1.13 5.70 3.44
C LEU A 14 -1.08 6.02 4.94
N ALA A 15 -1.61 5.11 5.77
CA ALA A 15 -1.60 5.28 7.22
C ALA A 15 -0.19 5.28 7.81
N VAL A 16 0.74 4.44 7.30
CA VAL A 16 2.15 4.50 7.68
C VAL A 16 2.76 5.85 7.31
N TRP A 17 2.56 6.30 6.07
CA TRP A 17 3.11 7.58 5.66
C TRP A 17 2.57 8.72 6.52
N ALA A 18 1.26 8.77 6.75
CA ALA A 18 0.61 9.75 7.62
C ALA A 18 1.12 9.70 9.07
N ALA A 19 1.39 8.51 9.63
CA ALA A 19 1.93 8.37 10.98
C ALA A 19 3.34 8.99 11.15
N THR A 20 4.05 9.22 10.05
CA THR A 20 5.37 9.87 10.06
C THR A 20 5.33 11.36 9.71
N GLN A 21 4.17 11.91 9.36
CA GLN A 21 4.02 13.33 9.04
C GLN A 21 3.59 14.14 10.27
N PRO A 22 4.15 15.35 10.48
CA PRO A 22 3.74 16.23 11.58
C PRO A 22 2.23 16.54 11.55
N GLY A 23 1.55 16.33 12.68
CA GLY A 23 0.13 16.68 12.88
C GLY A 23 -0.89 15.76 12.16
N ALA A 24 -0.44 14.86 11.28
CA ALA A 24 -1.35 14.07 10.45
C ALA A 24 -2.06 12.93 11.21
N SER A 25 -1.59 12.60 12.42
CA SER A 25 -2.16 11.54 13.26
C SER A 25 -2.54 12.03 14.66
N ASP A 26 -2.76 13.34 14.82
CA ASP A 26 -3.19 13.92 16.09
C ASP A 26 -4.53 13.31 16.54
N GLY A 27 -4.58 12.82 17.78
CA GLY A 27 -5.76 12.15 18.34
C GLY A 27 -5.90 10.66 17.98
N VAL A 28 -5.01 10.12 17.13
CA VAL A 28 -4.95 8.67 16.87
C VAL A 28 -4.27 7.96 18.05
N ALA A 29 -5.02 7.08 18.71
CA ALA A 29 -4.55 6.33 19.85
C ALA A 29 -3.83 5.02 19.47
N ALA A 30 -4.17 4.43 18.32
CA ALA A 30 -3.55 3.22 17.79
C ALA A 30 -3.88 3.01 16.31
N ILE A 31 -3.06 2.21 15.61
CA ILE A 31 -3.31 1.79 14.23
C ILE A 31 -3.26 0.26 14.13
N ALA A 32 -4.24 -0.34 13.46
CA ALA A 32 -4.19 -1.74 13.02
C ALA A 32 -3.99 -1.80 11.51
N PHE A 33 -2.87 -2.41 11.09
CA PHE A 33 -2.53 -2.63 9.70
C PHE A 33 -2.87 -4.07 9.29
N ILE A 34 -3.73 -4.21 8.29
CA ILE A 34 -4.14 -5.51 7.74
C ILE A 34 -3.57 -5.66 6.32
N SER A 35 -2.63 -6.57 6.14
CA SER A 35 -1.84 -6.75 4.90
C SER A 35 -1.39 -5.41 4.29
N PRO A 36 -0.70 -4.52 5.04
CA PRO A 36 -0.29 -3.22 4.52
C PRO A 36 0.66 -3.38 3.33
N ASN A 37 0.50 -2.54 2.31
CA ASN A 37 1.22 -2.67 1.04
C ASN A 37 2.53 -1.87 1.05
N PHE A 38 3.67 -2.51 1.24
CA PHE A 38 4.99 -1.87 1.09
C PHE A 38 5.72 -2.28 -0.19
N GLY A 39 4.96 -2.84 -1.14
CA GLY A 39 5.42 -3.37 -2.39
C GLY A 39 4.52 -4.51 -2.85
N VAL A 40 4.34 -4.62 -4.17
CA VAL A 40 3.50 -5.64 -4.78
C VAL A 40 4.32 -6.81 -5.32
N LYS A 41 3.75 -8.01 -5.28
CA LYS A 41 4.31 -9.22 -5.91
C LYS A 41 4.03 -9.23 -7.42
N ALA A 42 4.46 -8.17 -8.11
CA ALA A 42 4.37 -8.05 -9.55
C ALA A 42 5.75 -7.68 -10.12
N SER A 43 6.25 -8.50 -11.04
CA SER A 43 7.55 -8.25 -11.68
C SER A 43 7.51 -6.93 -12.44
N GLY A 44 8.50 -6.07 -12.23
CA GLY A 44 8.58 -4.77 -12.89
C GLY A 44 7.69 -3.67 -12.31
N ALA A 45 7.04 -3.88 -11.16
CA ALA A 45 6.24 -2.82 -10.51
C ALA A 45 7.07 -1.56 -10.20
N GLU A 46 8.36 -1.72 -9.88
CA GLU A 46 9.30 -0.63 -9.61
C GLU A 46 9.53 0.27 -10.85
N ILE A 47 9.25 -0.21 -12.07
CA ILE A 47 9.34 0.61 -13.30
C ILE A 47 8.30 1.74 -13.28
N LEU A 48 7.18 1.57 -12.57
CA LEU A 48 6.10 2.55 -12.55
C LEU A 48 6.53 3.90 -11.97
N THR A 49 7.57 3.93 -11.12
CA THR A 49 8.09 5.15 -10.48
C THR A 49 9.40 5.65 -11.09
N MET A 50 9.98 4.91 -12.03
CA MET A 50 11.19 5.31 -12.75
C MET A 50 10.92 6.41 -13.79
N PRO A 51 11.97 7.10 -14.29
CA PRO A 51 11.85 7.97 -15.46
C PRO A 51 11.13 7.25 -16.59
N TRP A 52 10.13 7.91 -17.17
CA TRP A 52 9.32 7.40 -18.28
C TRP A 52 8.45 6.19 -17.91
N GLY A 53 8.29 5.90 -16.61
CA GLY A 53 7.52 4.76 -16.10
C GLY A 53 6.11 4.68 -16.67
N LYS A 54 5.43 5.83 -16.84
CA LYS A 54 4.12 5.90 -17.51
C LYS A 54 4.15 5.38 -18.95
N GLN A 55 5.11 5.86 -19.74
CA GLN A 55 5.26 5.49 -21.15
C GLN A 55 5.59 4.01 -21.28
N ILE A 56 6.51 3.52 -20.45
CA ILE A 56 6.91 2.11 -20.43
C ILE A 56 5.74 1.22 -19.99
N ALA A 57 5.03 1.59 -18.93
CA ALA A 57 3.85 0.86 -18.45
C ALA A 57 2.78 0.75 -19.54
N ARG A 58 2.49 1.84 -20.25
CA ARG A 58 1.56 1.83 -21.39
C ARG A 58 2.02 0.91 -22.52
N LEU A 59 3.33 0.88 -22.81
CA LEU A 59 3.89 0.07 -23.88
C LEU A 59 3.82 -1.43 -23.55
N VAL A 60 4.11 -1.79 -22.30
CA VAL A 60 4.21 -3.20 -21.87
C VAL A 60 2.86 -3.78 -21.45
N ALA A 61 2.09 -3.03 -20.64
CA ALA A 61 0.83 -3.49 -20.06
C ALA A 61 -0.42 -2.98 -20.78
N GLY A 62 -0.25 -2.10 -21.78
CA GLY A 62 -1.36 -1.45 -22.47
C GLY A 62 -1.91 -0.23 -21.72
N LYS A 63 -2.99 0.36 -22.25
CA LYS A 63 -3.59 1.58 -21.68
C LYS A 63 -4.38 1.34 -20.40
N GLU A 64 -4.85 0.12 -20.19
CA GLU A 64 -5.70 -0.24 -19.05
C GLU A 64 -5.19 -1.49 -18.36
N HIS A 65 -5.34 -1.52 -17.05
CA HIS A 65 -5.27 -2.74 -16.26
C HIS A 65 -6.68 -3.28 -16.06
N SER A 66 -6.84 -4.60 -16.12
CA SER A 66 -8.11 -5.24 -15.78
C SER A 66 -7.90 -6.64 -15.19
N PHE A 67 -8.87 -7.10 -14.40
CA PHE A 67 -8.88 -8.44 -13.85
C PHE A 67 -10.30 -9.02 -13.82
N VAL A 68 -10.41 -10.34 -13.80
CA VAL A 68 -11.70 -11.03 -13.67
C VAL A 68 -12.14 -10.99 -12.20
N PRO A 69 -13.31 -10.43 -11.87
CA PRO A 69 -13.80 -10.43 -10.51
C PRO A 69 -14.03 -11.86 -9.99
N ARG A 70 -13.82 -12.05 -8.69
CA ARG A 70 -13.86 -13.38 -8.06
C ARG A 70 -15.27 -13.91 -7.83
N ASN A 71 -16.25 -13.02 -7.74
CA ASN A 71 -17.67 -13.32 -7.52
C ASN A 71 -18.51 -12.05 -7.79
N ALA A 72 -19.84 -12.20 -7.75
CA ALA A 72 -20.79 -11.11 -8.04
C ALA A 72 -20.67 -9.90 -7.10
N LEU A 73 -20.35 -10.10 -5.82
CA LEU A 73 -20.14 -8.98 -4.89
C LEU A 73 -18.84 -8.24 -5.21
N ASN A 74 -17.78 -8.97 -5.55
CA ASN A 74 -16.53 -8.35 -5.98
C ASN A 74 -16.73 -7.53 -7.25
N GLU A 75 -17.41 -8.06 -8.26
CA GLU A 75 -17.75 -7.31 -9.47
C GLU A 75 -18.57 -6.05 -9.18
N LYS A 76 -19.55 -6.15 -8.28
CA LYS A 76 -20.42 -5.02 -7.91
C LYS A 76 -19.66 -3.88 -7.22
N PHE A 77 -18.67 -4.19 -6.40
CA PHE A 77 -18.01 -3.19 -5.54
C PHE A 77 -16.60 -2.82 -5.98
N TRP A 78 -15.96 -3.57 -6.88
CA TRP A 78 -14.62 -3.25 -7.38
C TRP A 78 -14.66 -2.66 -8.78
N THR A 79 -13.83 -1.63 -8.97
CA THR A 79 -13.40 -1.23 -10.31
C THR A 79 -12.48 -2.30 -10.88
N THR A 80 -13.00 -3.14 -11.78
CA THR A 80 -12.26 -4.28 -12.37
C THR A 80 -11.45 -3.92 -13.61
N ARG A 81 -11.65 -2.72 -14.16
CA ARG A 81 -10.94 -2.15 -15.31
C ARG A 81 -10.67 -0.68 -15.06
N TYR A 82 -9.41 -0.27 -15.18
CA TYR A 82 -9.01 1.11 -14.94
C TYR A 82 -7.74 1.48 -15.72
N PRO A 83 -7.46 2.77 -15.95
CA PRO A 83 -6.27 3.21 -16.66
C PRO A 83 -4.99 2.74 -15.95
N ILE A 84 -3.99 2.31 -16.72
CA ILE A 84 -2.71 1.83 -16.16
C ILE A 84 -2.04 2.91 -15.29
N GLU A 85 -2.31 4.18 -15.59
CA GLU A 85 -1.83 5.36 -14.84
C GLU A 85 -2.21 5.33 -13.37
N ALA A 86 -3.34 4.71 -13.01
CA ALA A 86 -3.76 4.61 -11.62
C ALA A 86 -2.79 3.78 -10.77
N THR A 87 -1.99 2.91 -11.40
CA THR A 87 -0.98 2.08 -10.72
C THR A 87 0.27 2.87 -10.31
N LEU A 88 0.55 4.00 -10.96
CA LEU A 88 1.74 4.81 -10.68
C LEU A 88 1.69 5.48 -9.29
N PRO A 89 0.65 6.26 -8.93
CA PRO A 89 0.58 6.85 -7.59
C PRO A 89 0.44 5.77 -6.51
N MET A 90 -0.19 4.63 -6.84
CA MET A 90 -0.23 3.48 -5.93
C MET A 90 1.18 2.98 -5.62
N GLN A 91 2.00 2.72 -6.64
CA GLN A 91 3.38 2.28 -6.46
C GLN A 91 4.21 3.34 -5.72
N ALA A 92 4.11 4.62 -6.11
CA ALA A 92 4.81 5.72 -5.45
C ALA A 92 4.50 5.78 -3.95
N LEU A 93 3.23 5.59 -3.57
CA LEU A 93 2.84 5.55 -2.17
C LEU A 93 3.45 4.35 -1.41
N THR A 94 3.56 3.18 -2.04
CA THR A 94 4.22 2.03 -1.39
C THR A 94 5.70 2.29 -1.12
N GLU A 95 6.39 2.97 -2.04
CA GLU A 95 7.80 3.33 -1.89
C GLU A 95 8.00 4.39 -0.82
N LEU A 96 7.14 5.42 -0.79
CA LEU A 96 7.14 6.42 0.29
C LEU A 96 6.91 5.78 1.65
N ALA A 97 5.90 4.90 1.77
CA ALA A 97 5.58 4.24 3.03
C ALA A 97 6.70 3.30 3.50
N TYR A 98 7.34 2.58 2.56
CA TYR A 98 8.46 1.69 2.89
C TYR A 98 9.73 2.44 3.31
N GLY A 99 9.98 3.59 2.67
CA GLY A 99 11.10 4.48 3.01
C GLY A 99 10.84 5.42 4.18
N ALA A 100 9.64 5.39 4.78
CA ALA A 100 9.28 6.29 5.86
C ALA A 100 10.13 6.02 7.12
N PRO A 101 10.43 7.05 7.93
CA PRO A 101 11.18 6.92 9.18
C PRO A 101 10.29 6.38 10.30
N VAL A 102 9.80 5.14 10.12
CA VAL A 102 8.82 4.48 11.00
C VAL A 102 9.35 4.25 12.42
N GLU A 103 10.67 4.24 12.59
CA GLU A 103 11.35 4.22 13.89
C GLU A 103 11.09 5.47 14.75
N LYS A 104 10.52 6.53 14.15
CA LYS A 104 10.11 7.73 14.86
C LYS A 104 8.62 7.73 15.23
N ALA A 105 7.87 6.73 14.80
CA ALA A 105 6.44 6.66 15.07
C ALA A 105 6.19 6.33 16.54
N THR A 106 5.43 7.17 17.24
CA THR A 106 5.10 6.97 18.66
C THR A 106 3.74 6.29 18.86
N ILE A 107 2.99 6.08 17.79
CA ILE A 107 1.65 5.51 17.82
C ILE A 107 1.76 3.99 17.92
N PRO A 108 1.11 3.35 18.92
CA PRO A 108 1.05 1.90 18.98
C PRO A 108 0.44 1.30 17.70
N ALA A 109 1.11 0.30 17.14
CA ALA A 109 0.68 -0.36 15.92
C ALA A 109 0.56 -1.88 16.07
N LEU A 110 -0.51 -2.43 15.49
CA LEU A 110 -0.69 -3.87 15.30
C LEU A 110 -0.52 -4.19 13.81
N PHE A 111 0.36 -5.12 13.48
CA PHE A 111 0.56 -5.61 12.12
C PHE A 111 -0.01 -7.03 11.97
N ILE A 112 -1.00 -7.18 11.10
CA ILE A 112 -1.61 -8.47 10.73
C ILE A 112 -1.32 -8.69 9.25
N PHE A 113 -0.56 -9.73 8.92
CA PHE A 113 -0.22 -10.08 7.54
C PHE A 113 0.06 -11.58 7.42
N SER A 114 0.09 -12.09 6.20
CA SER A 114 0.30 -13.50 5.90
C SER A 114 1.47 -13.68 4.95
N ASP A 115 2.38 -14.61 5.25
CA ASP A 115 3.44 -15.02 4.33
C ASP A 115 2.88 -15.65 3.04
N SER A 116 1.62 -16.14 3.11
CA SER A 116 0.89 -16.69 1.95
C SER A 116 0.17 -15.62 1.12
N ASP A 117 0.30 -14.33 1.43
CA ASP A 117 -0.27 -13.25 0.62
C ASP A 117 0.31 -13.30 -0.80
N LYS A 118 -0.56 -13.29 -1.81
CA LYS A 118 -0.18 -13.40 -3.23
C LYS A 118 -0.11 -12.03 -3.93
N VAL A 119 -0.48 -10.95 -3.24
CA VAL A 119 -0.59 -9.60 -3.80
C VAL A 119 0.51 -8.70 -3.26
N VAL A 120 0.67 -8.62 -1.94
CA VAL A 120 1.67 -7.72 -1.31
C VAL A 120 2.89 -8.49 -0.80
N ARG A 121 4.00 -7.77 -0.66
CA ARG A 121 5.29 -8.26 -0.15
C ARG A 121 5.29 -8.32 1.38
N ALA A 122 4.85 -9.48 1.92
CA ALA A 122 4.82 -9.75 3.36
C ALA A 122 6.19 -9.64 4.05
N ASP A 123 7.28 -9.91 3.33
CA ASP A 123 8.65 -9.70 3.78
C ASP A 123 8.93 -8.24 4.12
N ARG A 124 8.50 -7.30 3.26
CA ARG A 124 8.62 -5.87 3.54
C ARG A 124 7.71 -5.42 4.70
N THR A 125 6.53 -6.02 4.85
CA THR A 125 5.68 -5.78 6.04
C THR A 125 6.39 -6.18 7.32
N ARG A 126 7.07 -7.33 7.34
CA ARG A 126 7.83 -7.81 8.49
C ARG A 126 8.97 -6.87 8.86
N GLU A 127 9.68 -6.34 7.86
CA GLU A 127 10.74 -5.34 8.08
C GLU A 127 10.20 -4.04 8.68
N ILE A 128 9.10 -3.50 8.15
CA ILE A 128 8.47 -2.28 8.69
C ILE A 128 7.98 -2.50 10.12
N ALA A 129 7.32 -3.63 10.39
CA ALA A 129 6.87 -3.96 11.72
C ALA A 129 8.04 -4.08 12.73
N GLY A 130 9.19 -4.63 12.30
CA GLY A 130 10.38 -4.75 13.13
C GLY A 130 11.12 -3.43 13.40
N ARG A 131 10.87 -2.41 12.58
CA ARG A 131 11.44 -1.06 12.72
C ARG A 131 10.48 -0.06 13.38
N TRP A 132 9.26 -0.46 13.71
CA TRP A 132 8.23 0.46 14.16
C TRP A 132 8.44 0.91 15.60
N GLY A 133 8.47 2.24 15.80
CA GLY A 133 8.80 2.86 17.09
C GLY A 133 10.24 2.62 17.53
#